data_AF-A0A2K1L3K6-F1
#
_entry.id   AF-A0A2K1L3K6-F1
#
_cell.length_a   1.000
_cell.length_b   1.000
_cell.length_c   1.000
_cell.angle_alpha   90.00
_cell.angle_beta   90.00
_cell.angle_gamma   90.00
#
_symmetry.space_group_name_H-M   'P 1'
#
loop_
_entity.id
_entity.type
_entity.pdbx_description
1 polymer ?
#
loop_
_entity_poly.entity_id
_entity_poly.type
_entity_poly.pdbx_seq_one_letter_code
_entity_poly.pdbx_strand_id
1 'polypeptide(L)'
;MAANGAVNGLRLKTTQAPMLCSSCAFGKSHRATFLKNINRVRATQSRMLIHSDICGPMSVLSHSGSLYYILFQDDHTRYRFIFCITKKFDALVFSNYARLFSEILAIKFSY
;
A
#
# COMPACT_ATOMS: atom_id res chain seq x y z
N MET A 1 -0.34 24.35 -19.42
CA MET A 1 0.28 24.24 -20.76
C MET A 1 1.03 25.55 -21.02
N ALA A 2 2.16 25.53 -21.73
CA ALA A 2 2.84 26.77 -22.08
C ALA A 2 1.99 27.56 -23.07
N ALA A 3 1.79 28.84 -22.78
CA ALA A 3 1.11 29.79 -23.67
C ALA A 3 2.16 30.65 -24.39
N ASN A 4 1.75 31.31 -25.47
CA ASN A 4 2.59 32.32 -26.08
C ASN A 4 2.99 33.38 -25.05
N GLY A 5 4.30 33.64 -24.94
CA GLY A 5 4.85 34.58 -23.94
C GLY A 5 5.07 33.99 -22.54
N ALA A 6 4.81 32.69 -22.32
CA ALA A 6 5.11 32.05 -21.04
C ALA A 6 6.62 31.91 -20.76
N VAL A 7 7.45 31.91 -21.81
CA VAL A 7 8.92 31.92 -21.73
C VAL A 7 9.49 32.78 -22.86
N ASN A 8 10.59 33.48 -22.60
CA ASN A 8 11.27 34.26 -23.62
C ASN A 8 11.88 33.33 -24.70
N GLY A 9 11.67 33.67 -25.97
CA GLY A 9 12.24 32.94 -27.11
C GLY A 9 11.38 31.80 -27.69
N LEU A 10 10.30 31.38 -27.04
CA LEU A 10 9.39 30.35 -27.55
C LEU A 10 8.17 30.99 -28.23
N ARG A 11 8.10 30.92 -29.55
CA ARG A 11 6.97 31.44 -30.34
C ARG A 11 6.09 30.29 -30.83
N LEU A 12 4.95 30.07 -30.18
CA LEU A 12 3.97 29.05 -30.58
C LEU A 12 3.11 29.60 -31.73
N LYS A 13 3.04 28.88 -32.85
CA LYS A 13 2.16 29.21 -33.97
C LYS A 13 0.75 28.72 -33.67
N THR A 14 -0.08 29.55 -33.04
CA THR A 14 -1.45 29.19 -32.60
C THR A 14 -2.49 29.41 -33.72
N THR A 15 -2.18 29.07 -34.97
CA THR A 15 -3.06 29.38 -36.12
C THR A 15 -4.01 28.25 -36.49
N GLN A 16 -3.94 27.11 -35.82
CA GLN A 16 -4.78 25.93 -36.08
C GLN A 16 -5.46 25.48 -34.78
N ALA A 17 -6.71 25.04 -34.89
CA ALA A 17 -7.42 24.40 -33.77
C ALA A 17 -6.54 23.27 -33.19
N PRO A 18 -6.49 23.10 -31.86
CA PRO A 18 -5.61 22.12 -31.25
C PRO A 18 -5.96 20.73 -31.76
N MET A 19 -5.06 20.15 -32.56
CA MET A 19 -5.18 18.76 -32.96
C MET A 19 -5.05 17.89 -31.71
N LEU A 20 -6.08 17.09 -31.42
CA LEU A 20 -6.05 16.15 -30.32
C LEU A 20 -5.09 14.99 -30.68
N CYS A 21 -3.82 15.13 -30.31
CA CYS A 21 -2.84 14.06 -30.49
C CYS A 21 -3.12 12.94 -29.49
N SER A 22 -3.42 11.73 -29.97
CA SER A 22 -3.69 10.54 -29.15
C SER A 22 -2.55 10.21 -28.19
N SER A 23 -1.30 10.27 -28.65
CA SER A 23 -0.12 10.06 -27.81
C SER A 23 0.02 11.10 -26.70
N CYS A 24 -0.27 12.38 -27.01
CA CYS A 24 -0.27 13.43 -26.00
C CYS A 24 -1.42 13.28 -25.00
N ALA A 25 -2.60 12.87 -25.45
CA ALA A 25 -3.75 12.63 -24.58
C ALA A 25 -3.47 11.48 -23.60
N PHE A 26 -2.86 10.38 -24.07
CA PHE A 26 -2.48 9.26 -23.22
C PHE A 26 -1.39 9.65 -22.21
N GLY A 27 -0.30 10.29 -22.68
CA GLY A 27 0.81 10.70 -21.83
C GLY A 27 0.48 11.82 -20.83
N LYS A 28 -0.58 12.60 -21.08
CA LYS A 28 -1.09 13.65 -20.18
C LYS A 28 -2.38 13.23 -19.47
N SER A 29 -2.80 11.99 -19.60
CA SER A 29 -4.00 11.51 -18.91
C SER A 29 -3.78 11.63 -17.39
N HIS A 30 -4.73 12.28 -16.72
CA HIS A 30 -4.73 12.30 -15.27
C HIS A 30 -5.26 10.95 -14.76
N ARG A 31 -4.66 10.42 -13.70
CA ARG A 31 -5.20 9.23 -13.02
C ARG A 31 -6.65 9.51 -12.63
N ALA A 32 -7.58 8.65 -13.04
CA ALA A 32 -8.97 8.77 -12.60
C ALA A 32 -9.03 8.76 -11.06
N THR A 33 -9.95 9.54 -10.49
CA THR A 33 -10.16 9.52 -9.04
C THR A 33 -10.69 8.16 -8.62
N PHE A 34 -10.13 7.59 -7.55
CA PHE A 34 -10.76 6.46 -6.90
C PHE A 34 -12.08 6.89 -6.30
N LEU A 35 -13.13 6.10 -6.52
CA LEU A 35 -14.37 6.24 -5.79
C LEU A 35 -14.05 6.14 -4.29
N LYS A 36 -14.26 7.25 -3.57
CA LYS A 36 -13.90 7.37 -2.14
C LYS A 36 -14.61 6.31 -1.26
N ASN A 37 -15.73 5.77 -1.73
CA ASN A 37 -16.65 4.93 -0.97
C ASN A 37 -16.94 3.56 -1.62
N ILE A 38 -15.95 2.91 -2.23
CA ILE A 38 -16.10 1.47 -2.50
C ILE A 38 -15.85 0.74 -1.17
N ASN A 39 -16.92 0.54 -0.39
CA ASN A 39 -17.05 -0.46 0.67
C ASN A 39 -15.86 -0.65 1.63
N ARG A 40 -15.27 0.43 2.15
CA ARG A 40 -14.33 0.31 3.28
C ARG A 40 -15.10 0.23 4.60
N VAL A 41 -15.86 -0.85 4.76
CA VAL A 41 -16.51 -1.15 6.03
C VAL A 41 -15.46 -1.70 6.98
N ARG A 42 -15.24 -0.99 8.08
CA ARG A 42 -14.33 -1.45 9.15
C ARG A 42 -14.97 -2.65 9.84
N ALA A 43 -14.14 -3.61 10.24
CA ALA A 43 -14.57 -4.68 11.12
C ALA A 43 -15.22 -4.12 12.39
N THR A 44 -16.35 -4.71 12.80
CA THR A 44 -17.12 -4.29 13.98
C THR A 44 -16.70 -5.01 15.25
N GLN A 45 -15.91 -6.09 15.14
CA GLN A 45 -15.40 -6.85 16.27
C GLN A 45 -13.95 -7.31 16.00
N SER A 46 -13.22 -7.55 17.09
CA SER A 46 -11.86 -8.10 17.05
C SER A 46 -11.84 -9.44 16.31
N ARG A 47 -10.79 -9.67 15.51
CA ARG A 47 -10.54 -10.89 14.72
C ARG A 47 -11.50 -11.14 13.55
N MET A 48 -12.44 -10.24 13.24
CA MET A 48 -13.30 -10.38 12.05
C MET A 48 -12.53 -10.15 10.74
N LEU A 49 -11.55 -9.25 10.76
CA LEU A 49 -10.69 -8.95 9.62
C LEU A 49 -9.28 -8.67 10.11
N ILE A 50 -8.34 -9.51 9.66
CA ILE A 50 -6.92 -9.36 9.94
C ILE A 50 -6.23 -9.09 8.60
N HIS A 51 -5.53 -7.96 8.53
CA HIS A 51 -4.65 -7.63 7.42
C HIS A 51 -3.27 -8.16 7.72
N SER A 52 -2.60 -8.70 6.71
CA SER A 52 -1.22 -9.17 6.84
C SER A 52 -0.37 -8.71 5.66
N ASP A 53 0.90 -8.44 5.93
CA ASP A 53 1.88 -8.13 4.89
C ASP A 53 3.26 -8.69 5.24
N ILE A 54 4.08 -8.94 4.23
CA ILE A 54 5.49 -9.34 4.40
C ILE A 54 6.36 -8.19 3.94
N CYS A 55 7.21 -7.71 4.83
CA CYS A 55 8.17 -6.67 4.51
C CYS A 55 9.58 -7.24 4.44
N GLY A 56 10.36 -6.79 3.46
CA GLY A 56 11.79 -7.12 3.30
C GLY A 56 12.20 -7.40 1.85
N PRO A 57 13.50 -7.63 1.58
CA PRO A 57 14.59 -7.64 2.56
C PRO A 57 14.89 -6.23 3.09
N MET A 58 15.11 -6.11 4.40
CA MET A 58 15.60 -4.90 5.04
C MET A 58 17.07 -4.66 4.67
N SER A 59 17.50 -3.40 4.69
CA SER A 59 18.89 -3.05 4.41
C SER A 59 19.86 -3.45 5.53
N VAL A 60 19.34 -3.67 6.75
CA VAL A 60 20.11 -4.02 7.94
C VAL A 60 19.43 -5.20 8.64
N LEU A 61 20.24 -6.10 9.19
CA LEU A 61 19.77 -7.18 10.04
C LEU A 61 19.07 -6.63 11.29
N SER A 62 17.95 -7.23 11.67
CA SER A 62 17.38 -7.00 13.00
C SER A 62 18.35 -7.48 14.09
N HIS A 63 18.06 -7.11 15.34
CA HIS A 63 18.81 -7.62 16.50
C HIS A 63 18.80 -9.16 16.59
N SER A 64 17.77 -9.81 16.02
CA SER A 64 17.63 -11.27 15.94
C SER A 64 18.20 -11.88 14.65
N GLY A 65 18.88 -11.11 13.80
CA GLY A 65 19.46 -11.61 12.55
C GLY A 65 18.45 -11.83 11.42
N SER A 66 17.28 -11.18 11.45
CA SER A 66 16.23 -11.30 10.45
C SER A 66 16.25 -10.13 9.46
N LEU A 67 15.99 -10.40 8.18
CA LEU A 67 15.86 -9.38 7.12
C LEU A 67 14.41 -9.18 6.66
N TYR A 68 13.49 -10.02 7.12
CA TYR A 68 12.10 -9.95 6.76
C TYR A 68 11.25 -9.97 8.02
N TYR A 69 10.02 -9.51 7.89
CA TYR A 69 9.03 -9.73 8.91
C TYR A 69 7.62 -9.86 8.33
N ILE A 70 6.76 -10.58 9.04
CA ILE A 70 5.34 -10.67 8.77
C ILE A 70 4.62 -9.73 9.72
N LEU A 71 3.97 -8.70 9.19
CA LEU A 71 3.11 -7.79 9.94
C LEU A 71 1.69 -8.35 9.91
N PHE A 72 1.07 -8.43 11.08
CA PHE A 72 -0.36 -8.64 11.21
C PHE A 72 -1.00 -7.41 11.86
N GLN A 73 -2.19 -7.04 11.39
CA GLN A 73 -2.98 -5.94 11.91
C GLN A 73 -4.46 -6.33 11.98
N ASP A 74 -5.02 -6.30 13.17
CA ASP A 74 -6.47 -6.42 13.33
C ASP A 74 -7.17 -5.11 12.92
N ASP A 75 -8.19 -5.22 12.08
CA ASP A 75 -8.86 -4.05 11.49
C ASP A 75 -9.70 -3.27 12.52
N HIS A 76 -10.34 -3.99 13.45
CA HIS A 76 -11.18 -3.40 14.48
C HIS A 76 -10.35 -2.72 15.57
N THR A 77 -9.48 -3.47 16.25
CA THR A 77 -8.67 -2.99 17.39
C THR A 77 -7.46 -2.16 16.97
N ARG A 78 -7.06 -2.22 15.69
CA ARG A 78 -5.80 -1.65 15.17
C ARG A 78 -4.55 -2.22 15.83
N TYR A 79 -4.68 -3.31 16.58
CA TYR A 79 -3.55 -4.00 17.17
C TYR A 79 -2.66 -4.57 16.10
N ARG A 80 -1.34 -4.39 16.27
CA ARG A 80 -0.33 -4.86 15.34
C ARG A 80 0.64 -5.77 16.05
N PHE A 81 1.09 -6.79 15.34
CA PHE A 81 2.15 -7.65 15.82
C PHE A 81 3.03 -8.06 14.64
N ILE A 82 4.32 -8.23 14.93
CA ILE A 82 5.32 -8.56 13.92
C ILE A 82 6.02 -9.86 14.32
N PHE A 83 6.16 -10.77 13.36
CA PHE A 83 7.02 -11.94 13.48
C PHE A 83 8.23 -11.75 12.55
N CYS A 84 9.42 -11.70 13.12
CA CYS A 84 10.67 -11.64 12.36
C CYS A 84 10.97 -13.00 11.71
N ILE A 85 11.37 -13.00 10.44
CA ILE A 85 11.77 -14.21 9.71
C ILE A 85 13.07 -13.96 8.94
N THR A 86 13.87 -15.01 8.75
CA THR A 86 15.22 -14.87 8.19
C THR A 86 15.20 -14.87 6.66
N LYS A 87 14.36 -15.72 6.05
CA LYS A 87 14.18 -15.82 4.61
C LYS A 87 12.72 -15.57 4.25
N LYS A 88 12.47 -15.01 3.06
CA LYS A 88 11.09 -14.80 2.56
C LYS A 88 10.27 -16.10 2.54
N PHE A 89 10.89 -17.23 2.22
CA PHE A 89 10.21 -18.52 2.13
C PHE A 89 9.81 -19.10 3.50
N ASP A 90 10.36 -18.60 4.61
CA ASP A 90 9.91 -18.99 5.96
C ASP A 90 8.43 -18.57 6.17
N ALA A 91 7.93 -17.61 5.40
CA ALA A 91 6.52 -17.26 5.38
C ALA A 91 5.62 -18.35 4.74
N LEU A 92 6.14 -19.44 4.18
CA LEU A 92 5.32 -20.54 3.68
C LEU A 92 4.46 -21.18 4.79
N VAL A 93 4.92 -21.16 6.03
CA VAL A 93 4.13 -21.59 7.19
C VAL A 93 3.26 -20.46 7.76
N PHE A 94 2.76 -19.58 6.88
CA PHE A 94 1.94 -18.41 7.22
C PHE A 94 0.79 -18.72 8.18
N SER A 95 0.12 -19.86 7.98
CA SER A 95 -0.98 -20.32 8.83
C SER A 95 -0.60 -20.44 10.30
N ASN A 96 0.62 -20.87 10.61
CA ASN A 96 1.11 -20.96 11.98
C ASN A 96 1.24 -19.58 12.63
N TYR A 97 1.78 -18.60 11.90
CA TYR A 97 1.90 -17.22 12.37
C TYR A 97 0.53 -16.55 12.53
N ALA A 98 -0.40 -16.78 11.59
CA ALA A 98 -1.77 -16.26 11.68
C ALA A 98 -2.53 -16.82 12.88
N ARG A 99 -2.35 -18.11 13.19
CA ARG A 99 -2.90 -18.75 14.39
C ARG A 99 -2.32 -18.11 15.66
N LEU A 100 -1.00 -18.00 15.76
CA LEU A 100 -0.33 -17.38 16.90
C LEU A 100 -0.79 -15.93 17.10
N PHE A 101 -0.92 -15.15 16.03
CA PHE A 101 -1.44 -13.79 16.11
C PHE A 101 -2.87 -13.75 16.65
N SER A 102 -3.73 -14.66 16.20
CA SER A 102 -5.12 -14.75 16.66
C SER A 102 -5.22 -15.10 18.15
N GLU A 103 -4.31 -15.95 18.65
CA GLU A 103 -4.18 -16.29 20.07
C GLU A 103 -3.68 -15.10 20.89
N ILE A 104 -2.65 -14.38 20.41
CA ILE A 104 -2.15 -13.15 21.04
C ILE A 104 -3.27 -12.10 21.12
N LEU A 105 -4.03 -11.91 20.04
CA LEU A 105 -5.19 -11.03 20.00
C LEU A 105 -6.25 -11.44 21.02
N ALA A 106 -6.57 -12.74 21.11
CA ALA A 106 -7.54 -13.24 22.08
C ALA A 106 -7.11 -12.85 23.50
N ILE A 107 -5.88 -13.19 23.90
CA ILE A 107 -5.35 -12.88 25.23
C ILE A 107 -5.41 -11.38 25.53
N LYS A 108 -5.09 -10.54 24.53
CA LYS A 108 -4.98 -9.08 24.72
C LYS A 108 -6.33 -8.35 24.77
N PHE A 109 -7.37 -8.92 24.17
CA PHE A 109 -8.71 -8.33 24.06
C PHE A 109 -9.80 -9.24 24.64
N SER A 110 -9.44 -10.05 25.65
CA SER A 110 -10.32 -11.01 26.33
C SER A 110 -11.09 -10.44 27.53
N TYR A 111 -11.14 -9.11 27.69
CA TYR A 111 -11.92 -8.41 28.71
C TYR A 111 -12.90 -7.42 28.07
#